data_AF-A0A7J3ZID2-F1
#
_entry.id   AF-A0A7J3ZID2-F1
#
_cell.length_a   1.000
_cell.length_b   1.000
_cell.length_c   1.000
_cell.angle_alpha   90.00
_cell.angle_beta   90.00
_cell.angle_gamma   90.00
#
_symmetry.space_group_name_H-M   'P 1'
#
loop_
_entity.id
_entity.type
_entity.pdbx_description
1 polymer ?
#
loop_
_entity_poly.entity_id
_entity_poly.type
_entity_poly.pdbx_seq_one_letter_code
_entity_poly.pdbx_strand_id
1 'polypeptide(L)'
;MVRARGCENVAPGNAILARSSQTLQEHVELMLRAYNSCYRTRGWHESTAARLELDPSLVDRLARITIAFHDVGKIFFQSSIRKCRGSPWHEVLSGLLLSHSMPEFDLRSVNDVGASVHIAVAYHHVAMRVPRQLLTSREDVRRAITSESLDAIALHEVRSALEHVVGERIALDGSVVESVKKEFSKGLKAYIDGLEGFATNAYTSVLSSRLLSVLIVTDNLSAASSSTSTALQLRPFLRDLPPYCKSAVL
;
A
#
# COMPACT_ATOMS: atom_id res chain seq x y z
N MET A 1 -19.59 -18.54 -17.47
CA MET A 1 -19.75 -17.62 -16.31
C MET A 1 -18.99 -18.22 -15.13
N VAL A 2 -17.74 -17.82 -14.91
CA VAL A 2 -16.93 -18.33 -13.79
C VAL A 2 -17.41 -17.60 -12.52
N ARG A 3 -18.11 -18.29 -11.61
CA ARG A 3 -18.40 -17.73 -10.28
C ARG A 3 -17.07 -17.50 -9.58
N ALA A 4 -16.81 -16.27 -9.15
CA ALA A 4 -15.66 -15.94 -8.32
C ALA A 4 -15.76 -16.74 -7.01
N ARG A 5 -15.02 -17.86 -6.94
CA ARG A 5 -14.80 -18.59 -5.69
C ARG A 5 -13.94 -17.68 -4.80
N GLY A 6 -14.46 -17.25 -3.65
CA GLY A 6 -13.69 -16.35 -2.75
C GLY A 6 -14.52 -15.46 -1.82
N CYS A 7 -15.84 -15.41 -1.96
CA CYS A 7 -16.72 -14.62 -1.07
C CYS A 7 -17.40 -15.45 0.02
N GLU A 8 -17.05 -16.72 0.18
CA GLU A 8 -17.73 -17.64 1.11
C GLU A 8 -17.29 -17.44 2.58
N ASN A 9 -16.22 -16.68 2.82
CA ASN A 9 -15.68 -16.38 4.15
C ASN A 9 -15.41 -14.87 4.29
N VAL A 10 -16.45 -14.04 4.29
CA VAL A 10 -16.30 -12.61 4.63
C VAL A 10 -16.10 -12.52 6.14
N ALA A 11 -14.99 -11.91 6.57
CA ALA A 11 -14.73 -11.70 7.99
C ALA A 11 -15.91 -10.92 8.64
N PRO A 12 -16.43 -11.36 9.80
CA PRO A 12 -17.55 -10.71 10.45
C PRO A 12 -17.18 -9.33 11.00
N GLY A 13 -18.15 -8.41 11.01
CA GLY A 13 -18.08 -7.14 11.77
C GLY A 13 -17.53 -5.91 11.03
N ASN A 14 -17.20 -4.90 11.84
CA ASN A 14 -16.74 -3.57 11.40
C ASN A 14 -15.23 -3.52 11.02
N ALA A 15 -14.54 -4.68 11.03
CA ALA A 15 -13.12 -4.75 10.73
C ALA A 15 -12.80 -4.21 9.33
N ILE A 16 -11.68 -3.49 9.19
CA ILE A 16 -11.20 -3.00 7.91
C ILE A 16 -10.47 -4.14 7.18
N LEU A 17 -10.92 -4.46 5.98
CA LEU A 17 -10.44 -5.56 5.15
C LEU A 17 -9.46 -5.07 4.09
N ALA A 18 -8.35 -5.78 3.90
CA ALA A 18 -7.48 -5.64 2.72
C ALA A 18 -8.00 -6.48 1.54
N ARG A 19 -8.66 -7.61 1.84
CA ARG A 19 -9.33 -8.53 0.90
C ARG A 19 -10.45 -9.29 1.65
N SER A 20 -11.32 -9.99 0.94
CA SER A 20 -12.54 -10.60 1.53
C SER A 20 -12.29 -11.47 2.77
N SER A 21 -11.14 -12.15 2.84
CA SER A 21 -10.78 -13.09 3.91
C SER A 21 -9.64 -12.63 4.82
N GLN A 22 -9.17 -11.38 4.73
CA GLN A 22 -8.02 -10.90 5.49
C GLN A 22 -8.19 -9.41 5.85
N THR A 23 -7.99 -9.09 7.13
CA THR A 23 -8.01 -7.71 7.62
C THR A 23 -6.79 -6.93 7.10
N LEU A 24 -6.90 -5.60 7.09
CA LEU A 24 -5.78 -4.72 6.70
C LEU A 24 -4.60 -4.87 7.67
N GLN A 25 -4.88 -5.01 8.96
CA GLN A 25 -3.86 -5.23 9.98
C GLN A 25 -3.07 -6.53 9.73
N GLU A 26 -3.76 -7.67 9.60
CA GLU A 26 -3.12 -8.96 9.32
C GLU A 26 -2.29 -8.92 8.04
N HIS A 27 -2.79 -8.23 7.01
CA HIS A 27 -2.08 -8.07 5.73
C HIS A 27 -0.75 -7.35 5.91
N VAL A 28 -0.77 -6.19 6.59
CA VAL A 28 0.44 -5.40 6.86
C VAL A 28 1.41 -6.16 7.77
N GLU A 29 0.94 -6.85 8.81
CA GLU A 29 1.78 -7.65 9.71
C GLU A 29 2.49 -8.80 8.98
N LEU A 30 1.82 -9.47 8.04
CA LEU A 30 2.45 -10.49 7.20
C LEU A 30 3.52 -9.90 6.28
N MET A 31 3.24 -8.76 5.65
CA MET A 31 4.22 -8.06 4.82
C MET A 31 5.46 -7.64 5.60
N LEU A 32 5.31 -7.18 6.84
CA LEU A 32 6.44 -6.80 7.69
C LEU A 32 7.26 -8.00 8.14
N ARG A 33 6.62 -9.14 8.44
CA ARG A 33 7.34 -10.39 8.69
C ARG A 33 8.18 -10.79 7.48
N ALA A 34 7.61 -10.69 6.29
CA ALA A 34 8.33 -10.92 5.03
C ALA A 34 9.46 -9.90 4.81
N TYR A 35 9.22 -8.62 5.07
CA TYR A 35 10.25 -7.57 4.99
C TYR A 35 11.42 -7.87 5.93
N ASN A 36 11.14 -8.22 7.18
CA ASN A 36 12.16 -8.54 8.17
C ASN A 36 13.03 -9.72 7.73
N SER A 37 12.42 -10.81 7.26
CA SER A 37 13.13 -12.04 6.87
C SER A 37 13.88 -11.94 5.53
N CYS A 38 13.31 -11.20 4.57
CA CYS A 38 13.79 -11.15 3.19
C CYS A 38 14.71 -9.96 2.92
N TYR A 39 14.60 -8.87 3.69
CA TYR A 39 15.30 -7.62 3.42
C TYR A 39 16.05 -7.10 4.65
N ARG A 40 15.35 -6.81 5.75
CA ARG A 40 15.93 -6.08 6.89
C ARG A 40 17.09 -6.83 7.54
N THR A 41 16.89 -8.09 7.93
CA THR A 41 17.94 -8.93 8.55
C THR A 41 19.12 -9.23 7.63
N ARG A 42 18.99 -8.93 6.33
CA ARG A 42 19.99 -9.21 5.29
C ARG A 42 20.78 -7.98 4.85
N GLY A 43 20.65 -6.85 5.54
CA GLY A 43 21.44 -5.68 5.20
C GLY A 43 20.86 -4.83 4.05
N TRP A 44 19.60 -5.04 3.62
CA TRP A 44 19.07 -4.35 2.43
C TRP A 44 18.96 -2.84 2.65
N HIS A 45 18.56 -2.40 3.84
CA HIS A 45 18.35 -0.99 4.15
C HIS A 45 19.69 -0.26 4.25
N GLU A 46 20.69 -0.88 4.85
CA GLU A 46 22.08 -0.41 4.90
C GLU A 46 22.70 -0.33 3.50
N SER A 47 22.52 -1.37 2.67
CA SER A 47 23.03 -1.37 1.29
C SER A 47 22.37 -0.28 0.43
N THR A 48 21.06 -0.09 0.60
CA THR A 48 20.32 0.97 -0.08
C THR A 48 20.78 2.35 0.39
N ALA A 49 20.93 2.53 1.70
CA ALA A 49 21.37 3.77 2.31
C ALA A 49 22.77 4.17 1.87
N ALA A 50 23.72 3.23 1.86
CA ALA A 50 25.08 3.47 1.40
C ALA A 50 25.15 3.91 -0.07
N ARG A 51 24.26 3.39 -0.93
CA ARG A 51 24.20 3.78 -2.36
C ARG A 51 23.59 5.15 -2.61
N LEU A 52 22.75 5.62 -1.69
CA LEU A 52 21.99 6.86 -1.82
C LEU A 52 22.45 7.94 -0.83
N GLU A 53 23.53 7.68 -0.10
CA GLU A 53 24.08 8.55 0.95
C GLU A 53 23.02 8.97 1.97
N LEU A 54 22.18 8.01 2.37
CA LEU A 54 21.13 8.19 3.38
C LEU A 54 21.50 7.54 4.71
N ASP A 55 20.76 7.92 5.75
CA ASP A 55 20.75 7.16 7.00
C ASP A 55 20.05 5.80 6.79
N PRO A 56 20.69 4.66 7.13
CA PRO A 56 20.04 3.34 7.13
C PRO A 56 18.73 3.30 7.92
N SER A 57 18.64 4.01 9.03
CA SER A 57 17.44 4.07 9.87
C SER A 57 16.27 4.72 9.13
N LEU A 58 16.56 5.75 8.33
CA LEU A 58 15.59 6.38 7.46
C LEU A 58 15.11 5.40 6.39
N VAL A 59 16.01 4.71 5.68
CA VAL A 59 15.60 3.75 4.63
C VAL A 59 14.73 2.62 5.18
N ASP A 60 15.06 2.08 6.36
CA ASP A 60 14.24 1.08 7.04
C ASP A 60 12.85 1.64 7.39
N ARG A 61 12.79 2.87 7.93
CA ARG A 61 11.54 3.59 8.20
C ARG A 61 10.71 3.75 6.92
N LEU A 62 11.31 4.19 5.82
CA LEU A 62 10.63 4.38 4.53
C LEU A 62 10.00 3.08 4.00
N ALA A 63 10.70 1.95 4.13
CA ALA A 63 10.17 0.65 3.73
C ALA A 63 8.92 0.27 4.55
N ARG A 64 8.96 0.48 5.87
CA ARG A 64 7.82 0.20 6.75
C ARG A 64 6.63 1.13 6.48
N ILE A 65 6.87 2.42 6.27
CA ILE A 65 5.82 3.39 5.88
C ILE A 65 5.19 2.97 4.55
N THR A 66 6.03 2.63 3.56
CA THR A 66 5.56 2.16 2.24
C THR A 66 4.66 0.94 2.39
N ILE A 67 5.06 -0.05 3.19
CA ILE A 67 4.26 -1.25 3.49
C ILE A 67 2.96 -0.89 4.24
N ALA A 68 3.03 -0.05 5.27
CA ALA A 68 1.89 0.29 6.09
C ALA A 68 0.81 1.05 5.29
N PHE A 69 1.23 1.98 4.44
CA PHE A 69 0.31 2.84 3.70
C PHE A 69 -0.13 2.29 2.35
N HIS A 70 0.55 1.34 1.70
CA HIS A 70 0.22 0.98 0.30
C HIS A 70 -1.27 0.67 0.05
N ASP A 71 -1.91 0.01 1.01
CA ASP A 71 -3.28 -0.47 0.93
C ASP A 71 -4.28 0.30 1.80
N VAL A 72 -3.83 1.34 2.53
CA VAL A 72 -4.71 2.04 3.48
C VAL A 72 -5.90 2.73 2.79
N GLY A 73 -5.77 3.10 1.51
CA GLY A 73 -6.87 3.62 0.68
C GLY A 73 -8.04 2.64 0.52
N LYS A 74 -7.88 1.36 0.87
CA LYS A 74 -8.98 0.38 0.90
C LYS A 74 -10.05 0.69 1.95
N ILE A 75 -9.77 1.57 2.92
CA ILE A 75 -10.80 2.06 3.86
C ILE A 75 -12.01 2.68 3.12
N PHE A 76 -11.80 3.24 1.92
CA PHE A 76 -12.86 3.84 1.11
C PHE A 76 -13.66 2.84 0.26
N PHE A 77 -13.34 1.53 0.33
CA PHE A 77 -13.92 0.49 -0.53
C PHE A 77 -14.44 -0.72 0.26
N GLN A 78 -14.70 -0.58 1.56
CA GLN A 78 -15.06 -1.68 2.45
C GLN A 78 -16.34 -2.42 2.02
N SER A 79 -17.35 -1.70 1.53
CA SER A 79 -18.54 -2.28 0.91
C SER A 79 -18.26 -3.07 -0.37
N SER A 80 -17.31 -2.62 -1.19
CA SER A 80 -16.92 -3.28 -2.45
C SER A 80 -16.06 -4.51 -2.22
N ILE A 81 -15.12 -4.44 -1.26
CA ILE A 81 -14.25 -5.55 -0.87
C ILE A 81 -15.07 -6.72 -0.32
N ARG A 82 -16.04 -6.45 0.56
CA ARG A 82 -16.97 -7.48 1.08
C ARG A 82 -17.81 -8.14 -0.01
N LYS A 83 -18.10 -7.42 -1.10
CA LYS A 83 -18.81 -7.93 -2.29
C LYS A 83 -17.86 -8.49 -3.36
N CYS A 84 -16.56 -8.60 -3.06
CA CYS A 84 -15.51 -9.05 -3.99
C CYS A 84 -15.45 -8.25 -5.31
N ARG A 85 -15.76 -6.94 -5.26
CA ARG A 85 -15.75 -6.04 -6.43
C ARG A 85 -14.44 -5.27 -6.61
N GLY A 86 -13.46 -5.53 -5.76
CA GLY A 86 -12.16 -4.85 -5.76
C GLY A 86 -12.20 -3.45 -5.15
N SER A 87 -11.08 -2.74 -5.24
CA SER A 87 -10.84 -1.41 -4.68
C SER A 87 -10.08 -0.55 -5.71
N PRO A 88 -10.73 -0.06 -6.77
CA PRO A 88 -10.04 0.70 -7.80
C PRO A 88 -9.48 2.01 -7.23
N TRP A 89 -8.27 2.42 -7.62
CA TRP A 89 -7.62 3.67 -7.17
C TRP A 89 -7.24 3.75 -5.68
N HIS A 90 -7.29 2.65 -4.95
CA HIS A 90 -6.88 2.69 -3.54
C HIS A 90 -5.42 3.11 -3.38
N GLU A 91 -4.55 2.82 -4.35
CA GLU A 91 -3.16 3.27 -4.38
C GLU A 91 -3.02 4.80 -4.36
N VAL A 92 -3.92 5.53 -5.04
CA VAL A 92 -3.92 6.99 -5.01
C VAL A 92 -4.46 7.50 -3.69
N LEU A 93 -5.54 6.90 -3.17
CA LEU A 93 -6.10 7.27 -1.87
C LEU A 93 -5.12 6.98 -0.73
N SER A 94 -4.36 5.89 -0.83
CA SER A 94 -3.27 5.54 0.07
C SER A 94 -2.20 6.62 0.11
N GLY A 95 -1.77 7.10 -1.07
CA GLY A 95 -0.84 8.22 -1.17
C GLY A 95 -1.41 9.51 -0.57
N LEU A 96 -2.65 9.87 -0.90
CA LEU A 96 -3.27 11.06 -0.30
C LEU A 96 -3.38 10.94 1.23
N LEU A 97 -3.77 9.78 1.75
CA LEU A 97 -3.77 9.52 3.19
C LEU A 97 -2.37 9.69 3.80
N LEU A 98 -1.32 9.19 3.14
CA LEU A 98 0.07 9.41 3.57
C LEU A 98 0.40 10.90 3.70
N SER A 99 0.14 11.71 2.67
CA SER A 99 0.45 13.16 2.70
C SER A 99 -0.27 13.91 3.82
N HIS A 100 -1.52 13.53 4.13
CA HIS A 100 -2.29 14.17 5.19
C HIS A 100 -1.94 13.65 6.58
N SER A 101 -1.62 12.36 6.69
CA SER A 101 -1.33 11.72 7.98
C SER A 101 0.11 11.88 8.45
N MET A 102 1.04 12.14 7.53
CA MET A 102 2.45 12.37 7.81
C MET A 102 2.97 13.53 6.94
N PRO A 103 2.80 14.79 7.39
CA PRO A 103 3.09 15.98 6.58
C PRO A 103 4.52 16.09 6.04
N GLU A 104 5.50 15.45 6.68
CA GLU A 104 6.88 15.38 6.19
C GLU A 104 7.04 14.56 4.89
N PHE A 105 6.03 13.75 4.57
CA PHE A 105 5.90 12.99 3.33
C PHE A 105 4.97 13.66 2.31
N ASP A 106 4.44 14.86 2.58
CA ASP A 106 3.59 15.57 1.63
C ASP A 106 4.30 15.77 0.28
N LEU A 107 3.70 15.26 -0.79
CA LEU A 107 4.25 15.33 -2.15
C LEU A 107 4.48 16.79 -2.61
N ARG A 108 3.76 17.76 -2.03
CA ARG A 108 3.90 19.20 -2.32
C ARG A 108 5.14 19.83 -1.68
N SER A 109 5.78 19.16 -0.72
CA SER A 109 6.92 19.70 0.04
C SER A 109 8.26 19.71 -0.73
N VAL A 110 8.27 19.29 -2.01
CA VAL A 110 9.50 19.17 -2.84
C VAL A 110 10.56 18.28 -2.19
N ASN A 111 10.11 17.20 -1.54
CA ASN A 111 10.97 16.22 -0.89
C ASN A 111 11.10 14.96 -1.74
N ASP A 112 12.27 14.72 -2.35
CA ASP A 112 12.54 13.54 -3.18
C ASP A 112 12.36 12.22 -2.40
N VAL A 113 12.62 12.21 -1.09
CA VAL A 113 12.39 11.04 -0.22
C VAL A 113 10.89 10.77 -0.09
N GLY A 114 10.09 11.81 0.16
CA GLY A 114 8.64 11.71 0.23
C GLY A 114 8.02 11.26 -1.08
N ALA A 115 8.44 11.89 -2.18
CA ALA A 115 8.05 11.51 -3.53
C ALA A 115 8.39 10.04 -3.85
N SER A 116 9.50 9.52 -3.35
CA SER A 116 9.89 8.12 -3.57
C SER A 116 8.93 7.13 -2.93
N VAL A 117 8.45 7.40 -1.71
CA VAL A 117 7.43 6.59 -1.03
C VAL A 117 6.12 6.65 -1.79
N HIS A 118 5.72 7.86 -2.19
CA HIS A 118 4.51 8.10 -2.96
C HIS A 118 4.48 7.36 -4.30
N ILE A 119 5.59 7.37 -5.04
CA ILE A 119 5.73 6.62 -6.29
C ILE A 119 5.65 5.12 -6.00
N ALA A 120 6.37 4.61 -4.99
CA ALA A 120 6.31 3.20 -4.65
C ALA A 120 4.88 2.74 -4.32
N VAL A 121 4.14 3.52 -3.52
CA VAL A 121 2.73 3.28 -3.18
C VAL A 121 1.85 3.37 -4.42
N ALA A 122 1.94 4.43 -5.23
CA ALA A 122 1.06 4.60 -6.39
C ALA A 122 1.31 3.54 -7.48
N TYR A 123 2.55 3.06 -7.63
CA TYR A 123 2.93 2.15 -8.71
C TYR A 123 2.98 0.68 -8.31
N HIS A 124 2.63 0.32 -7.06
CA HIS A 124 2.73 -1.07 -6.58
C HIS A 124 1.87 -2.06 -7.37
N HIS A 125 0.69 -1.63 -7.82
CA HIS A 125 -0.10 -2.39 -8.78
C HIS A 125 0.24 -2.10 -10.23
N VAL A 126 0.86 -0.97 -10.55
CA VAL A 126 1.26 -0.61 -11.92
C VAL A 126 2.40 -1.52 -12.43
N ALA A 127 3.28 -1.97 -11.54
CA ALA A 127 4.20 -3.06 -11.85
C ALA A 127 3.48 -4.36 -12.28
N MET A 128 2.19 -4.50 -11.96
CA MET A 128 1.34 -5.64 -12.30
C MET A 128 0.22 -5.31 -13.31
N ARG A 129 -0.02 -4.04 -13.68
CA ARG A 129 -1.12 -3.57 -14.56
C ARG A 129 -0.77 -2.26 -15.29
N VAL A 130 -1.26 -2.08 -16.53
CA VAL A 130 -0.94 -0.90 -17.36
C VAL A 130 -1.60 0.39 -16.81
N PRO A 131 -0.85 1.45 -16.48
CA PRO A 131 -1.35 2.63 -15.73
C PRO A 131 -2.38 3.46 -16.51
N ARG A 132 -2.34 3.45 -17.85
CA ARG A 132 -3.29 4.18 -18.70
C ARG A 132 -4.76 3.76 -18.54
N GLN A 133 -5.03 2.56 -18.01
CA GLN A 133 -6.39 2.07 -17.78
C GLN A 133 -7.03 2.58 -16.48
N LEU A 134 -6.25 3.23 -15.60
CA LEU A 134 -6.81 3.82 -14.38
C LEU A 134 -7.72 5.00 -14.73
N LEU A 135 -7.35 5.84 -15.70
CA LEU A 135 -8.03 7.10 -16.03
C LEU A 135 -9.48 6.99 -16.56
N THR A 136 -9.98 5.80 -16.87
CA THR A 136 -11.25 5.63 -17.62
C THR A 136 -12.54 5.53 -16.79
N SER A 137 -12.53 5.67 -15.45
CA SER A 137 -13.80 5.65 -14.66
C SER A 137 -13.83 6.52 -13.40
N ARG A 138 -13.34 7.77 -13.50
CA ARG A 138 -13.26 8.70 -12.35
C ARG A 138 -14.60 8.94 -11.63
N GLU A 139 -15.72 8.92 -12.33
CA GLU A 139 -17.05 9.17 -11.74
C GLU A 139 -17.58 8.01 -10.88
N ASP A 140 -17.32 6.76 -11.28
CA ASP A 140 -17.72 5.58 -10.51
C ASP A 140 -16.95 5.46 -9.21
N VAL A 141 -15.66 5.78 -9.27
CA VAL A 141 -14.76 5.80 -8.12
C VAL A 141 -15.13 6.92 -7.16
N ARG A 142 -15.44 8.11 -7.69
CA ARG A 142 -15.96 9.23 -6.89
C ARG A 142 -17.20 8.83 -6.11
N ARG A 143 -18.18 8.20 -6.78
CA ARG A 143 -19.41 7.73 -6.14
C ARG A 143 -19.11 6.73 -5.01
N ALA A 144 -18.27 5.72 -5.27
CA ALA A 144 -17.90 4.72 -4.28
C ALA A 144 -17.27 5.34 -3.03
N ILE A 145 -16.30 6.24 -3.20
CA ILE A 145 -15.60 6.93 -2.11
C ILE A 145 -16.56 7.80 -1.29
N THR A 146 -17.47 8.53 -1.96
CA THR A 146 -18.42 9.42 -1.27
C THR A 146 -19.49 8.68 -0.49
N SER A 147 -19.84 7.45 -0.89
CA SER A 147 -20.87 6.65 -0.22
C SER A 147 -20.38 5.89 1.01
N GLU A 148 -19.05 5.74 1.18
CA GLU A 148 -18.50 4.97 2.28
C GLU A 148 -18.40 5.83 3.55
N SER A 149 -19.16 5.44 4.58
CA SER A 149 -19.03 5.96 5.94
C SER A 149 -18.07 5.08 6.72
N LEU A 150 -16.96 5.65 7.19
CA LEU A 150 -16.03 4.96 8.08
C LEU A 150 -16.44 5.21 9.53
N ASP A 151 -16.63 4.12 10.27
CA ASP A 151 -16.83 4.16 11.71
C ASP A 151 -15.55 4.64 12.42
N ALA A 152 -15.70 5.45 13.46
CA ALA A 152 -14.59 5.98 14.24
C ALA A 152 -13.78 4.88 14.94
N ILE A 153 -14.44 3.79 15.36
CA ILE A 153 -13.77 2.63 15.97
C ILE A 153 -12.86 1.95 14.94
N ALA A 154 -13.38 1.66 13.75
CA ALA A 154 -12.62 1.03 12.68
C ALA A 154 -11.43 1.89 12.24
N LEU A 155 -11.59 3.22 12.21
CA LEU A 155 -10.49 4.14 11.89
C LEU A 155 -9.43 4.19 13.00
N HIS A 156 -9.84 4.12 14.27
CA HIS A 156 -8.92 4.01 15.40
C HIS A 156 -8.09 2.72 15.34
N GLU A 157 -8.72 1.58 15.00
CA GLU A 157 -8.02 0.31 14.82
C GLU A 157 -6.96 0.38 13.71
N VAL A 158 -7.32 0.94 12.55
CA VAL A 158 -6.36 1.14 11.45
C VAL A 158 -5.22 2.05 11.90
N ARG A 159 -5.51 3.19 12.53
CA ARG A 159 -4.46 4.08 13.03
C ARG A 159 -3.53 3.36 13.99
N SER A 160 -4.08 2.66 14.99
CA SER A 160 -3.30 1.92 15.99
C SER A 160 -2.38 0.88 15.34
N ALA A 161 -2.90 0.13 14.35
CA ALA A 161 -2.11 -0.83 13.59
C ALA A 161 -0.97 -0.16 12.82
N LEU A 162 -1.24 0.97 12.14
CA LEU A 162 -0.20 1.71 11.42
C LEU A 162 0.86 2.29 12.38
N GLU A 163 0.45 2.86 13.51
CA GLU A 163 1.36 3.42 14.53
C GLU A 163 2.26 2.34 15.13
N HIS A 164 1.72 1.15 15.40
CA HIS A 164 2.49 0.01 15.86
C HIS A 164 3.58 -0.42 14.86
N VAL A 165 3.26 -0.38 13.57
CA VAL A 165 4.14 -0.80 12.48
C VAL A 165 5.25 0.21 12.20
N VAL A 166 4.87 1.48 12.10
CA VAL A 166 5.79 2.56 11.76
C VAL A 166 6.64 2.93 12.98
N GLY A 167 6.09 2.77 14.20
CA GLY A 167 6.75 3.11 15.46
C GLY A 167 6.64 4.60 15.82
N GLU A 168 5.69 5.31 15.22
CA GLU A 168 5.44 6.73 15.47
C GLU A 168 3.95 7.07 15.36
N ARG A 169 3.59 8.27 15.81
CA ARG A 169 2.21 8.73 15.80
C ARG A 169 1.77 9.10 14.39
N ILE A 170 0.56 8.69 14.02
CA ILE A 170 0.00 8.93 12.68
C ILE A 170 -1.27 9.76 12.81
N ALA A 171 -1.34 10.87 12.08
CA ALA A 171 -2.53 11.72 12.05
C ALA A 171 -3.58 11.10 11.11
N LEU A 172 -4.25 10.02 11.56
CA LEU A 172 -5.35 9.40 10.83
C LEU A 172 -6.63 9.48 11.65
N ASP A 173 -7.52 10.39 11.26
CA ASP A 173 -8.83 10.58 11.87
C ASP A 173 -9.90 10.96 10.83
N GLY A 174 -11.14 11.14 11.28
CA GLY A 174 -12.27 11.44 10.39
C GLY A 174 -12.09 12.73 9.60
N SER A 175 -11.38 13.72 10.14
CA SER A 175 -11.12 14.99 9.45
C SER A 175 -10.12 14.82 8.29
N VAL A 176 -9.11 13.96 8.47
CA VAL A 176 -8.17 13.57 7.42
C VAL A 176 -8.87 12.79 6.32
N VAL A 177 -9.71 11.82 6.69
CA VAL A 177 -10.53 11.05 5.73
C VAL A 177 -11.39 11.97 4.86
N GLU A 178 -12.09 12.93 5.45
CA GLU A 178 -12.92 13.89 4.70
C GLU A 178 -12.08 14.86 3.84
N SER A 179 -10.90 15.25 4.31
CA SER A 179 -9.95 16.05 3.54
C SER A 179 -9.47 15.31 2.29
N VAL A 180 -9.12 14.03 2.43
CA VAL A 180 -8.75 13.15 1.30
C VAL A 180 -9.91 12.99 0.32
N LYS A 181 -11.16 12.79 0.78
CA LYS A 181 -12.34 12.72 -0.12
C LYS A 181 -12.51 13.99 -0.95
N LYS A 182 -12.34 15.16 -0.31
CA LYS A 182 -12.42 16.47 -0.96
C LYS A 182 -11.29 16.67 -1.96
N GLU A 183 -10.07 16.28 -1.60
CA GLU A 183 -8.90 16.40 -2.46
C GLU A 183 -8.97 15.45 -3.65
N PHE A 184 -9.33 14.18 -3.46
CA PHE A 184 -9.54 13.25 -4.57
C PHE A 184 -10.54 13.79 -5.60
N SER A 185 -11.60 14.45 -5.12
CA SER A 185 -12.61 15.07 -5.98
C SER A 185 -12.07 16.23 -6.83
N LYS A 186 -11.12 17.03 -6.32
CA LYS A 186 -10.68 18.30 -6.94
C LYS A 186 -9.24 18.30 -7.48
N GLY A 187 -8.35 17.51 -6.88
CA GLY A 187 -6.90 17.59 -7.01
C GLY A 187 -6.20 16.33 -7.56
N LEU A 188 -6.95 15.30 -7.98
CA LEU A 188 -6.38 14.05 -8.53
C LEU A 188 -5.35 14.30 -9.64
N LYS A 189 -5.66 15.23 -10.57
CA LYS A 189 -4.74 15.57 -11.65
C LYS A 189 -3.42 16.14 -11.11
N ALA A 190 -3.49 17.08 -10.17
CA ALA A 190 -2.30 17.68 -9.58
C ALA A 190 -1.44 16.66 -8.83
N TYR A 191 -2.06 15.69 -8.14
CA TYR A 191 -1.34 14.59 -7.51
C TYR A 191 -0.60 13.72 -8.53
N ILE A 192 -1.28 13.31 -9.61
CA ILE A 192 -0.67 12.50 -10.68
C ILE A 192 0.44 13.28 -11.41
N ASP A 193 0.17 14.53 -11.81
CA ASP A 193 1.14 15.40 -12.46
C ASP A 193 2.39 15.59 -11.57
N GLY A 194 2.20 15.69 -10.25
CA GLY A 194 3.29 15.73 -9.27
C GLY A 194 4.14 14.46 -9.28
N LEU A 195 3.51 13.28 -9.24
CA LEU A 195 4.22 11.99 -9.30
C LEU A 195 5.04 11.86 -10.59
N GLU A 196 4.49 12.24 -11.73
CA GLU A 196 5.19 12.19 -13.02
C GLU A 196 6.39 13.14 -13.06
N GLY A 197 6.26 14.33 -12.47
CA GLY A 197 7.37 15.27 -12.33
C GLY A 197 8.56 14.66 -11.60
N PHE A 198 8.31 13.98 -10.48
CA PHE A 198 9.35 13.32 -9.69
C PHE A 198 9.88 12.02 -10.29
N ALA A 199 9.08 11.31 -11.09
CA ALA A 199 9.50 10.05 -11.72
C ALA A 199 10.67 10.24 -12.70
N THR A 200 10.89 11.46 -13.18
CA THR A 200 12.02 11.80 -14.07
C THR A 200 13.33 12.09 -13.33
N ASN A 201 13.29 12.29 -12.00
CA ASN A 201 14.48 12.47 -11.16
C ASN A 201 15.16 11.12 -10.91
N ALA A 202 16.44 11.00 -11.27
CA ALA A 202 17.21 9.77 -11.11
C ALA A 202 17.28 9.28 -9.65
N TYR A 203 17.44 10.19 -8.69
CA TYR A 203 17.48 9.86 -7.27
C TYR A 203 16.16 9.24 -6.81
N THR A 204 15.06 9.95 -7.07
CA THR A 204 13.70 9.51 -6.73
C THR A 204 13.36 8.19 -7.43
N SER A 205 13.78 8.03 -8.69
CA SER A 205 13.60 6.80 -9.46
C SER A 205 14.31 5.60 -8.82
N VAL A 206 15.53 5.76 -8.33
CA VAL A 206 16.28 4.67 -7.69
C VAL A 206 15.66 4.29 -6.35
N LEU A 207 15.39 5.26 -5.46
CA LEU A 207 14.81 4.97 -4.15
C LEU A 207 13.40 4.38 -4.28
N SER A 208 12.53 4.97 -5.11
CA SER A 208 11.19 4.44 -5.36
C SER A 208 11.22 3.04 -5.95
N SER A 209 12.10 2.73 -6.91
CA SER A 209 12.23 1.38 -7.47
C SER A 209 12.65 0.34 -6.43
N ARG A 210 13.53 0.72 -5.50
CA ARG A 210 13.96 -0.16 -4.41
C ARG A 210 12.85 -0.41 -3.40
N LEU A 211 12.12 0.64 -3.01
CA LEU A 211 10.94 0.53 -2.12
C LEU A 211 9.82 -0.28 -2.78
N LEU A 212 9.54 -0.03 -4.06
CA LEU A 212 8.57 -0.76 -4.87
C LEU A 212 8.91 -2.25 -4.94
N SER A 213 10.19 -2.61 -5.08
CA SER A 213 10.62 -4.01 -5.08
C SER A 213 10.30 -4.71 -3.76
N VAL A 214 10.58 -4.06 -2.62
CA VAL A 214 10.20 -4.57 -1.29
C VAL A 214 8.69 -4.75 -1.21
N LEU A 215 7.94 -3.75 -1.65
CA LEU A 215 6.49 -3.74 -1.57
C LEU A 215 5.86 -4.88 -2.38
N ILE A 216 6.25 -5.05 -3.65
CA ILE A 216 5.73 -6.10 -4.53
C ILE A 216 6.02 -7.49 -3.96
N VAL A 217 7.25 -7.71 -3.49
CA VAL A 217 7.65 -9.02 -2.95
C VAL A 217 6.86 -9.33 -1.68
N THR A 218 6.79 -8.38 -0.75
CA THR A 218 6.11 -8.60 0.54
C THR A 218 4.60 -8.74 0.38
N ASP A 219 3.96 -7.97 -0.52
CA ASP A 219 2.53 -8.04 -0.82
C ASP A 219 2.16 -9.41 -1.43
N ASN A 220 2.94 -9.86 -2.42
CA ASN A 220 2.76 -11.18 -3.03
C ASN A 220 2.93 -12.31 -2.01
N LEU A 221 3.86 -12.17 -1.05
CA LEU A 221 4.05 -13.14 0.01
C LEU A 221 2.88 -13.17 1.00
N SER A 222 2.38 -12.01 1.42
CA SER A 222 1.17 -11.93 2.24
C SER A 222 -0.05 -12.54 1.51
N ALA A 223 -0.15 -12.30 0.20
CA ALA A 223 -1.19 -12.88 -0.63
C ALA A 223 -1.07 -14.40 -0.77
N ALA A 224 0.14 -14.93 -0.82
CA ALA A 224 0.39 -16.36 -0.84
C ALA A 224 -0.03 -17.05 0.47
N SER A 225 0.37 -16.49 1.61
CA SER A 225 0.12 -17.07 2.94
C SER A 225 -1.35 -17.09 3.35
N SER A 226 -2.17 -16.21 2.79
CA SER A 226 -3.62 -16.15 3.06
C SER A 226 -4.45 -17.13 2.21
N SER A 227 -3.82 -17.77 1.23
CA SER A 227 -4.50 -18.70 0.32
C SER A 227 -4.39 -20.13 0.85
N THR A 228 -5.52 -20.75 1.23
CA THR A 228 -5.60 -22.20 1.54
C THR A 228 -5.37 -23.09 0.31
N SER A 229 -5.12 -22.48 -0.85
CA SER A 229 -4.85 -23.14 -2.11
C SER A 229 -3.44 -23.74 -2.16
N THR A 230 -3.41 -25.06 -2.35
CA THR A 230 -2.24 -25.89 -2.72
C THR A 230 -1.11 -25.14 -3.44
N ALA A 231 0.13 -25.47 -3.07
CA ALA A 231 1.42 -24.93 -3.54
C ALA A 231 1.59 -24.68 -5.06
N LEU A 232 0.67 -25.18 -5.91
CA LEU A 232 0.59 -24.92 -7.34
C LEU A 232 0.14 -23.49 -7.69
N GLN A 233 -0.75 -22.86 -6.91
CA GLN A 233 -1.21 -21.48 -7.19
C GLN A 233 -0.19 -20.41 -6.76
N LEU A 234 0.72 -20.77 -5.84
CA LEU A 234 1.80 -19.89 -5.39
C LEU A 234 2.94 -19.78 -6.42
N ARG A 235 3.04 -20.72 -7.37
CA ARG A 235 4.19 -20.80 -8.29
C ARG A 235 4.45 -19.55 -9.12
N PRO A 236 3.46 -18.84 -9.71
CA PRO A 236 3.75 -17.63 -10.49
C PRO A 236 4.35 -16.52 -9.61
N PHE A 237 3.85 -16.37 -8.39
CA PHE A 237 4.27 -15.32 -7.45
C PHE A 237 5.58 -15.64 -6.75
N LEU A 238 5.83 -16.92 -6.46
CA LEU A 238 7.07 -17.37 -5.83
C LEU A 238 8.20 -17.55 -6.86
N ARG A 239 7.91 -17.82 -8.15
CA ARG A 239 8.95 -18.13 -9.17
C ARG A 239 10.04 -17.08 -9.18
N ASP A 240 9.63 -15.82 -9.18
CA ASP A 240 10.49 -14.67 -9.38
C ASP A 240 11.05 -14.12 -8.06
N LEU A 241 10.70 -14.74 -6.92
CA LEU A 241 11.33 -14.41 -5.65
C LEU A 241 12.77 -14.92 -5.60
N PRO A 242 13.68 -14.17 -4.97
CA PRO A 242 15.02 -14.65 -4.69
C PRO A 242 14.96 -16.01 -3.97
N PRO A 243 15.87 -16.96 -4.28
CA PRO A 243 15.84 -18.32 -3.71
C PRO A 243 15.73 -18.35 -2.19
N TYR A 244 16.33 -17.36 -1.54
CA TYR A 244 16.37 -17.22 -0.09
C TYR A 244 15.10 -16.64 0.54
N CYS A 245 14.21 -16.05 -0.25
CA CYS A 245 12.88 -15.63 0.21
C CYS A 245 11.91 -16.82 0.23
N LYS A 246 12.12 -17.82 -0.63
CA LYS A 246 11.26 -19.01 -0.76
C LYS A 246 11.23 -19.86 0.51
N SER A 247 12.35 -19.94 1.23
CA SER A 247 12.47 -20.68 2.49
C SER A 247 11.83 -19.99 3.70
N ALA A 248 11.43 -18.72 3.59
CA ALA A 248 10.76 -18.00 4.66
C ALA A 248 9.22 -18.13 4.60
N VAL A 249 8.71 -18.80 3.56
CA VAL A 249 7.30 -18.85 3.15
C VAL A 249 6.76 -20.27 3.16
N LEU A 250 7.67 -21.26 3.10
CA LEU A 250 7.43 -22.69 3.25
C LEU A 250 7.81 -23.12 4.66
#